data_AF-A0A7C9EN12-F1
#
_entry.id   AF-A0A7C9EN12-F1
#
_cell.length_a   1.000
_cell.length_b   1.000
_cell.length_c   1.000
_cell.angle_alpha   90.00
_cell.angle_beta   90.00
_cell.angle_gamma   90.00
#
_symmetry.space_group_name_H-M   'P 1'
#
loop_
_entity.id
_entity.type
_entity.pdbx_description
1 polymer ?
#
loop_
_entity_poly.entity_id
_entity_poly.type
_entity_poly.pdbx_seq_one_letter_code
_entity_poly.pdbx_strand_id
1 'polypeptide(L)'
;GEELLMWFLEHSSEYRDGKKSRATGQWLVSNRTIRCLTNVEAFALRASDIEEVTSLFFRFLQNPRVQGAISYESSYWRCFAATRIQVAWRYRKKQLTRKETETVNKG
;
A
#
# COMPACT_ATOMS: atom_id res chain seq x y z
N GLY A 1 -8.10 -4.91 -4.52
CA GLY A 1 -9.14 -4.05 -3.92
C GLY A 1 -8.51 -2.83 -3.29
N GLU A 2 -7.96 -2.98 -2.08
CA GLU A 2 -7.32 -1.88 -1.33
C GLU A 2 -6.07 -1.29 -2.01
N GLU A 3 -5.39 -2.06 -2.86
CA GLU A 3 -4.22 -1.61 -3.64
C GLU A 3 -4.56 -0.43 -4.57
N LEU A 4 -5.83 -0.32 -4.99
CA LEU A 4 -6.32 0.81 -5.76
C LEU A 4 -6.38 2.08 -4.90
N LEU A 5 -6.87 1.99 -3.66
CA LEU A 5 -6.89 3.13 -2.73
C LEU A 5 -5.47 3.61 -2.41
N MET A 6 -4.52 2.69 -2.23
CA MET A 6 -3.10 3.04 -2.08
C MET A 6 -2.60 3.84 -3.28
N TRP A 7 -2.81 3.34 -4.51
CA TRP A 7 -2.36 4.03 -5.71
C TRP A 7 -2.98 5.41 -5.84
N PHE A 8 -4.28 5.54 -5.57
CA PHE A 8 -4.95 6.84 -5.56
C PHE A 8 -4.36 7.80 -4.51
N LEU A 9 -4.04 7.32 -3.30
CA LEU A 9 -3.44 8.17 -2.26
C LEU A 9 -2.00 8.59 -2.63
N GLU A 10 -1.20 7.67 -3.18
CA GLU A 10 0.18 7.91 -3.61
C GLU A 10 0.28 8.80 -4.86
N HIS A 11 -0.66 8.67 -5.81
CA HIS A 11 -0.67 9.40 -7.09
C HIS A 11 -1.64 10.59 -7.09
N SER A 12 -2.21 10.94 -5.93
CA SER A 12 -3.15 12.06 -5.76
C SER A 12 -2.59 13.40 -6.24
N SER A 13 -1.27 13.58 -6.26
CA SER A 13 -0.62 14.77 -6.82
C SER A 13 -0.86 14.94 -8.33
N GLU A 14 -0.96 13.85 -9.09
CA GLU A 14 -1.15 13.87 -10.55
C GLU A 14 -2.55 14.32 -10.95
N TYR A 15 -3.54 14.13 -10.08
CA TYR A 15 -4.92 14.61 -10.28
C TYR A 15 -5.05 16.15 -10.29
N ARG A 16 -4.04 16.87 -9.78
CA ARG A 16 -4.06 18.34 -9.67
C ARG A 16 -3.91 19.06 -11.01
N ASP A 17 -3.32 18.40 -12.02
CA ASP A 17 -2.89 19.06 -13.26
C ASP A 17 -3.96 19.05 -14.38
N GLY A 18 -5.19 18.60 -14.10
CA GLY A 18 -6.27 18.49 -15.10
C GLY A 18 -5.99 17.47 -16.22
N LYS A 19 -4.77 16.94 -16.28
CA LYS A 19 -4.43 15.71 -16.97
C LYS A 19 -5.14 14.59 -16.22
N LYS A 20 -6.27 14.12 -16.78
CA LYS A 20 -6.74 12.77 -16.50
C LYS A 20 -5.56 11.87 -16.84
N SER A 21 -4.79 11.46 -15.85
CA SER A 21 -3.85 10.36 -16.06
C SER A 21 -4.77 9.21 -16.45
N ARG A 22 -4.75 8.86 -17.74
CA ARG A 22 -5.17 7.52 -18.11
C ARG A 22 -4.28 6.66 -17.24
N ALA A 23 -4.82 6.05 -16.19
CA ALA A 23 -4.13 4.98 -15.48
C ALA A 23 -3.62 4.07 -16.59
N THR A 24 -2.33 4.15 -16.89
CA THR A 24 -1.82 3.77 -18.21
C THR A 24 -1.76 2.26 -18.19
N GLY A 25 -2.83 1.61 -18.66
CA GLY A 25 -2.91 0.18 -18.97
C GLY A 25 -2.82 -0.81 -17.80
N GLN A 26 -2.25 -0.44 -16.65
CA GLN A 26 -2.14 -1.30 -15.48
C GLN A 26 -3.15 -0.88 -14.43
N TRP A 27 -4.38 -1.37 -14.61
CA TRP A 27 -5.26 -1.57 -13.47
C TRP A 27 -4.50 -2.44 -12.45
N LEU A 28 -4.34 -1.97 -11.22
CA LEU A 28 -3.71 -2.76 -10.17
C LEU A 28 -4.60 -3.95 -9.85
N VAL A 29 -4.26 -5.09 -10.46
CA VAL A 29 -4.93 -6.36 -10.20
C VAL A 29 -4.33 -6.95 -8.93
N SER A 30 -5.17 -7.09 -7.91
CA SER A 30 -4.80 -7.84 -6.70
C SER A 30 -4.58 -9.31 -7.09
N ASN A 31 -3.38 -9.82 -6.84
CA ASN A 31 -3.07 -11.25 -6.96
C ASN A 31 -3.49 -12.06 -5.72
N ARG A 32 -4.15 -11.41 -4.75
CA ARG A 32 -4.63 -12.05 -3.52
C ARG A 32 -5.94 -12.80 -3.75
N THR A 33 -6.00 -14.02 -3.24
CA THR A 33 -7.22 -14.82 -3.18
C THR A 33 -7.88 -14.65 -1.82
N ILE A 34 -9.17 -14.31 -1.80
CA ILE A 34 -9.98 -14.23 -0.58
C ILE A 34 -10.87 -15.45 -0.54
N ARG A 35 -10.87 -16.19 0.59
CA ARG A 35 -11.77 -17.32 0.82
C ARG A 35 -12.66 -17.03 2.01
N CYS A 36 -13.96 -17.06 1.78
CA CYS A 36 -14.95 -16.93 2.85
C CYS A 36 -14.97 -18.21 3.70
N LEU A 37 -14.78 -18.08 5.01
CA LEU A 37 -14.90 -19.22 5.95
C LEU A 37 -16.34 -19.46 6.39
N THR A 38 -17.19 -18.45 6.24
CA THR A 38 -18.61 -18.45 6.57
C THR A 38 -19.39 -17.81 5.41
N ASN A 39 -20.71 -17.93 5.44
CA ASN A 39 -21.56 -17.16 4.53
C ASN A 39 -21.38 -15.67 4.81
N VAL A 40 -21.08 -14.90 3.77
CA VAL A 40 -20.86 -13.46 3.85
C VAL A 40 -21.54 -12.79 2.67
N GLU A 41 -22.10 -11.61 2.90
CA GLU A 41 -22.53 -10.72 1.81
C GLU A 41 -21.35 -9.88 1.35
N ALA A 42 -21.25 -9.66 0.04
CA ALA A 42 -20.17 -8.89 -0.55
C ALA A 42 -20.73 -7.90 -1.57
N PHE A 43 -20.14 -6.71 -1.60
CA PHE A 43 -20.43 -5.67 -2.58
C PHE A 43 -19.21 -5.47 -3.48
N ALA A 44 -19.44 -5.27 -4.76
CA ALA A 44 -18.41 -4.94 -5.73
C ALA A 44 -18.66 -3.55 -6.30
N LEU A 45 -17.63 -2.70 -6.26
CA LEU A 45 -17.61 -1.41 -6.94
C LEU A 45 -16.85 -1.56 -8.24
N ARG A 46 -17.32 -0.91 -9.31
CA ARG A 46 -16.53 -0.85 -10.53
C ARG A 46 -15.39 0.14 -10.34
N ALA A 47 -14.35 -0.11 -11.12
CA ALA A 47 -13.26 0.80 -11.40
C ALA A 47 -13.65 2.29 -11.48
N SER A 48 -14.65 2.60 -12.33
CA SER A 48 -15.15 3.96 -12.55
C SER A 48 -15.79 4.58 -11.31
N ASP A 49 -16.50 3.77 -10.53
CA ASP A 49 -17.23 4.23 -9.36
C ASP A 49 -16.23 4.62 -8.25
N ILE A 50 -15.12 3.88 -8.15
CA ILE A 50 -14.01 4.21 -7.24
C ILE A 50 -13.34 5.52 -7.68
N GLU A 51 -13.10 5.71 -8.97
CA GLU A 51 -12.50 6.94 -9.51
C GLU A 51 -13.35 8.18 -9.22
N GLU A 52 -14.67 8.07 -9.37
CA GLU A 52 -15.59 9.17 -9.08
C GLU A 52 -15.57 9.55 -7.60
N VAL A 53 -15.61 8.56 -6.70
CA VAL A 53 -15.55 8.78 -5.24
C VAL A 53 -14.21 9.40 -4.84
N THR A 54 -13.09 8.89 -5.34
CA THR A 54 -11.76 9.43 -4.98
C THR A 54 -11.56 10.84 -5.52
N SER A 55 -12.10 11.16 -6.70
CA SER A 55 -12.10 12.51 -7.25
C SER A 55 -12.96 13.47 -6.43
N LEU A 56 -14.18 13.07 -6.05
CA LEU A 56 -15.11 13.92 -5.30
C LEU A 56 -14.59 14.22 -3.88
N PHE A 57 -14.04 13.22 -3.20
CA PHE A 57 -13.56 13.33 -1.82
C PHE A 57 -12.05 13.60 -1.72
N PHE A 58 -11.41 14.00 -2.81
CA PHE A 58 -9.96 14.17 -2.90
C PHE A 58 -9.34 14.94 -1.73
N ARG A 59 -9.87 16.13 -1.42
CA ARG A 59 -9.33 16.98 -0.32
C ARG A 59 -9.46 16.31 1.05
N PHE A 60 -10.51 15.54 1.26
CA PHE A 60 -10.72 14.79 2.50
C PHE A 60 -9.72 13.62 2.61
N LEU A 61 -9.51 12.90 1.51
CA LEU A 61 -8.55 11.79 1.44
C LEU A 61 -7.09 12.24 1.53
N GLN A 62 -6.78 13.52 1.28
CA GLN A 62 -5.45 14.08 1.52
C GLN A 62 -5.16 14.40 2.99
N ASN A 63 -6.16 14.34 3.87
CA ASN A 63 -5.93 14.59 5.29
C ASN A 63 -5.08 13.46 5.89
N PRO A 64 -3.90 13.75 6.48
CA PRO A 64 -3.02 12.73 7.05
C PRO A 64 -3.70 11.83 8.09
N ARG A 65 -4.68 12.36 8.86
CA ARG A 65 -5.44 11.58 9.83
C ARG A 65 -6.34 10.55 9.15
N VAL A 66 -6.97 10.94 8.05
CA VAL A 66 -7.83 10.06 7.24
C VAL A 66 -6.98 8.99 6.55
N GLN A 67 -5.84 9.39 5.96
CA GLN A 67 -4.89 8.44 5.37
C GLN A 67 -4.37 7.45 6.40
N GLY A 68 -4.03 7.91 7.61
CA GLY A 68 -3.59 7.06 8.71
C GLY A 68 -4.65 6.03 9.11
N ALA A 69 -5.91 6.45 9.24
CA ALA A 69 -7.02 5.55 9.57
C ALA A 69 -7.28 4.51 8.46
N ILE A 70 -7.33 4.94 7.19
CA ILE A 70 -7.52 4.05 6.04
C ILE A 70 -6.37 3.03 5.94
N SER A 71 -5.13 3.50 6.12
CA SER A 71 -3.94 2.64 6.06
C SER A 71 -3.89 1.65 7.22
N TYR A 72 -4.39 2.02 8.40
CA TYR A 72 -4.42 1.14 9.56
C TYR A 72 -5.38 -0.04 9.37
N GLU A 73 -6.59 0.23 8.87
CA GLU A 73 -7.58 -0.83 8.63
C GLU A 73 -7.19 -1.75 7.46
N SER A 74 -6.55 -1.17 6.44
CA SER A 74 -6.15 -1.93 5.25
C SER A 74 -5.21 -3.09 5.57
N SER A 75 -5.65 -4.28 5.19
CA SER A 75 -4.85 -5.50 5.29
C SER A 75 -3.61 -5.42 4.39
N TYR A 76 -3.72 -4.77 3.23
CA TYR A 76 -2.59 -4.56 2.33
C TYR A 76 -1.46 -3.75 3.00
N TRP A 77 -1.79 -2.59 3.57
CA TRP A 77 -0.81 -1.70 4.21
C TRP A 77 -0.12 -2.36 5.40
N ARG A 78 -0.86 -3.12 6.22
CA ARG A 78 -0.29 -3.89 7.33
C ARG A 78 0.73 -4.92 6.86
N CYS A 79 0.42 -5.68 5.81
CA CYS A 79 1.37 -6.62 5.21
C CYS A 79 2.62 -5.90 4.67
N PHE A 80 2.44 -4.83 3.90
CA PHE A 80 3.55 -4.09 3.31
C PHE A 80 4.49 -3.52 4.39
N ALA A 81 3.93 -2.87 5.41
CA ALA A 81 4.69 -2.34 6.54
C ALA A 81 5.47 -3.45 7.27
N ALA A 82 4.83 -4.59 7.55
CA ALA A 82 5.49 -5.74 8.15
C ALA A 82 6.67 -6.23 7.29
N THR A 83 6.48 -6.38 5.98
CA THR A 83 7.56 -6.76 5.05
C THR A 83 8.71 -5.75 5.06
N ARG A 84 8.43 -4.44 5.06
CA ARG A 84 9.47 -3.41 5.12
C ARG A 84 10.29 -3.48 6.41
N ILE A 85 9.63 -3.63 7.55
CA ILE A 85 10.31 -3.80 8.85
C ILE A 85 11.17 -5.06 8.84
N GLN A 86 10.63 -6.18 8.36
CA GLN A 86 11.36 -7.45 8.25
C GLN A 86 12.61 -7.33 7.39
N VAL A 87 12.51 -6.68 6.23
CA VAL A 87 13.66 -6.46 5.33
C VAL A 87 14.71 -5.58 6.00
N ALA A 88 14.31 -4.46 6.61
CA ALA A 88 15.23 -3.58 7.33
C ALA A 88 15.94 -4.30 8.48
N TRP A 89 15.22 -5.14 9.23
CA TRP A 89 15.78 -5.97 10.28
C TRP A 89 16.80 -7.00 9.75
N ARG A 90 16.45 -7.73 8.68
CA ARG A 90 17.35 -8.69 8.03
C ARG A 90 18.63 -8.02 7.55
N TYR A 91 18.51 -6.83 6.96
CA TYR A 91 19.65 -6.03 6.54
C TYR A 91 20.54 -5.65 7.73
N ARG A 92 19.95 -5.11 8.81
CA ARG A 92 20.67 -4.76 10.04
C ARG A 92 21.39 -5.98 10.64
N LYS A 93 20.72 -7.12 10.73
CA LYS A 93 21.29 -8.36 11.26
C LYS A 93 22.52 -8.80 10.45
N LYS A 94 22.43 -8.78 9.11
CA LYS A 94 23.56 -9.10 8.22
C LYS A 94 24.76 -8.16 8.43
N GLN A 95 24.50 -6.87 8.67
CA GLN A 95 25.56 -5.89 8.92
C GLN A 95 26.25 -6.12 10.28
N LEU A 96 25.51 -6.55 11.30
CA LEU A 96 26.08 -6.90 12.61
C LEU A 96 26.97 -8.14 12.52
N THR A 97 26.51 -9.20 11.87
CA THR A 97 27.31 -10.43 11.69
C THR A 97 28.59 -10.17 10.90
N ARG A 98 28.56 -9.28 9.90
CA ARG A 98 29.77 -8.93 9.13
C ARG A 98 30.79 -8.21 10.00
N LYS A 99 30.35 -7.27 10.84
CA LYS A 99 31.23 -6.58 11.79
C LYS A 99 31.86 -7.55 12.80
N GLU A 100 31.10 -8.52 13.31
CA GLU A 100 31.60 -9.56 14.20
C GLU A 100 32.70 -10.41 13.51
N THR A 101 32.48 -10.83 12.27
CA THR A 101 33.51 -11.58 11.51
C THR A 101 34.76 -10.75 11.19
N GLU A 102 34.60 -9.44 10.96
CA GLU A 102 35.72 -8.51 10.75
C GLU A 102 36.53 -8.29 12.04
N THR A 103 35.90 -8.36 13.22
CA THR A 103 36.59 -8.26 14.52
C THR A 103 37.33 -9.54 14.90
N VAL A 104 36.76 -10.72 14.59
CA VAL A 104 37.41 -12.01 14.88
C VAL A 104 38.64 -12.24 14.00
N ASN A 105 38.62 -11.82 12.73
CA ASN A 105 39.76 -11.98 11.83
C ASN A 105 40.92 -10.98 12.07
N LYS A 106 40.78 -10.04 13.02
CA LYS A 106 41.80 -9.03 13.35
C LYS A 106 42.50 -9.27 14.70
N GLY A 107 42.08 -10.27 15.47
CA GLY A 107 42.76 -10.74 16.69
C GLY A 107 43.51 -12.03 16.43
#